data_AF-A0A7W9DEW6-F1
#
_entry.id   AF-A0A7W9DEW6-F1
#
_cell.length_a   1.000
_cell.length_b   1.000
_cell.length_c   1.000
_cell.angle_alpha   90.00
_cell.angle_beta   90.00
_cell.angle_gamma   90.00
#
_symmetry.space_group_name_H-M   'P 1'
#
loop_
_entity.id
_entity.type
_entity.pdbx_description
1 polymer ?
#
loop_
_entity_poly.entity_id
_entity_poly.type
_entity_poly.pdbx_seq_one_letter_code
_entity_poly.pdbx_strand_id
1 'polypeptide(L)'
;MKRAVLMLGGALLSLSALAAEPAMTGMAMPAGKQHIPTWGTHGMAMFGGKNGLTASHLPMAHPPHDYQVIFTFHVADAHIDAALRQRLEAHPTLWTIAPEKFALDRLDPASKNPLHQFKADVVLGHFEQDGKTEYHEVTIVVDKIELYLKL
;
A
#
# COMPACT_ATOMS: atom_id res chain seq x y z
N MET A 1 30.27 75.88 -36.84
CA MET A 1 29.60 77.17 -37.10
C MET A 1 28.11 77.03 -36.77
N LYS A 2 27.54 78.03 -36.06
CA LYS A 2 26.10 78.32 -35.83
C LYS A 2 25.39 77.39 -34.81
N ARG A 3 25.12 77.90 -33.59
CA ARG A 3 23.90 78.62 -33.10
C ARG A 3 22.85 77.60 -32.62
N ALA A 4 22.06 77.75 -31.56
CA ALA A 4 21.86 78.71 -30.46
C ALA A 4 20.87 77.98 -29.49
N VAL A 5 20.88 78.19 -28.16
CA VAL A 5 19.91 79.03 -27.40
C VAL A 5 18.46 78.49 -27.58
N LEU A 6 17.66 78.08 -26.59
CA LEU A 6 17.25 78.78 -25.36
C LEU A 6 16.04 78.04 -24.70
N MET A 7 15.91 78.14 -23.36
CA MET A 7 14.67 78.16 -22.52
C MET A 7 13.67 77.00 -22.61
N LEU A 8 12.77 76.75 -21.68
CA LEU A 8 12.61 76.93 -20.22
C LEU A 8 11.20 76.34 -19.95
N GLY A 9 10.96 75.84 -18.75
CA GLY A 9 9.62 75.44 -18.29
C GLY A 9 9.41 73.93 -18.39
N GLY A 10 8.93 73.24 -17.38
CA GLY A 10 8.22 73.65 -16.17
C GLY A 10 7.31 72.49 -15.78
N ALA A 11 6.84 72.53 -14.53
CA ALA A 11 5.84 71.65 -13.91
C ALA A 11 6.32 70.27 -13.40
N LEU A 12 6.48 70.24 -12.07
CA LEU A 12 6.23 69.11 -11.18
C LEU A 12 4.85 68.45 -11.44
N LEU A 13 4.69 67.23 -10.91
CA LEU A 13 3.47 66.45 -10.54
C LEU A 13 3.55 65.07 -11.22
N SER A 14 3.36 63.92 -10.61
CA SER A 14 3.04 63.51 -9.23
C SER A 14 3.43 62.03 -9.12
N LEU A 15 3.80 61.61 -7.93
CA LEU A 15 4.06 60.22 -7.59
C LEU A 15 2.75 59.41 -7.65
N SER A 16 2.76 58.27 -8.32
CA SER A 16 1.75 57.22 -8.13
C SER A 16 2.48 55.89 -8.22
N ALA A 17 2.77 55.32 -7.05
CA ALA A 17 3.28 53.97 -6.91
C ALA A 17 2.18 53.01 -7.37
N LEU A 18 2.43 52.27 -8.45
CA LEU A 18 1.60 51.15 -8.84
C LEU A 18 1.92 49.98 -7.90
N ALA A 19 1.08 49.78 -6.89
CA ALA A 19 1.12 48.58 -6.07
C ALA A 19 0.77 47.37 -6.97
N ALA A 20 1.68 46.40 -7.04
CA ALA A 20 1.41 45.12 -7.66
C ALA A 20 0.51 44.30 -6.73
N GLU A 21 -0.68 43.93 -7.19
CA GLU A 21 -1.51 42.92 -6.54
C GLU A 21 -1.00 41.53 -6.99
N PRO A 22 -0.51 40.66 -6.08
CA PRO A 22 -0.35 39.27 -6.42
C PRO A 22 -1.74 38.63 -6.56
N ALA A 23 -2.02 38.15 -7.76
CA ALA A 23 -3.24 37.39 -8.05
C ALA A 23 -3.33 36.16 -7.14
N MET A 24 -4.43 36.12 -6.41
CA MET A 24 -5.09 34.99 -5.74
C MET A 24 -4.36 33.65 -5.83
N THR A 25 -3.74 33.28 -4.71
CA THR A 25 -3.36 31.94 -4.29
C THR A 25 -4.39 30.91 -4.77
N GLY A 26 -3.95 30.01 -5.65
CA GLY A 26 -4.76 28.88 -6.10
C GLY A 26 -5.32 28.13 -4.89
N MET A 27 -6.63 27.95 -4.86
CA MET A 27 -7.31 27.13 -3.87
C MET A 27 -6.67 25.74 -3.89
N ALA A 28 -6.02 25.37 -2.79
CA ALA A 28 -5.57 24.01 -2.56
C ALA A 28 -6.82 23.11 -2.59
N MET A 29 -6.99 22.35 -3.66
CA MET A 29 -7.98 21.28 -3.69
C MET A 29 -7.63 20.33 -2.54
N PRO A 30 -8.61 19.90 -1.73
CA PRO A 30 -8.34 18.88 -0.73
C PRO A 30 -7.82 17.65 -1.47
N ALA A 31 -6.69 17.11 -1.01
CA ALA A 31 -6.17 15.84 -1.50
C ALA A 31 -7.23 14.77 -1.21
N GLY A 32 -8.07 14.46 -2.20
CA GLY A 32 -8.97 13.33 -2.13
C GLY A 32 -8.13 12.09 -1.85
N LYS A 33 -8.48 11.31 -0.84
CA LYS A 33 -7.87 9.99 -0.61
C LYS A 33 -7.93 9.24 -1.93
N GLN A 34 -6.79 9.07 -2.59
CA GLN A 34 -6.73 8.27 -3.81
C GLN A 34 -7.16 6.86 -3.43
N HIS A 35 -8.28 6.42 -3.97
CA HIS A 35 -8.76 5.07 -3.79
C HIS A 35 -7.84 4.16 -4.59
N ILE A 36 -6.86 3.55 -3.92
CA ILE A 36 -6.04 2.50 -4.53
C ILE A 36 -6.99 1.29 -4.70
N PRO A 37 -7.32 0.86 -5.93
CA PRO A 37 -8.39 -0.12 -6.16
C PRO A 37 -8.15 -1.49 -5.51
N THR A 38 -6.90 -1.78 -5.17
CA THR A 38 -6.42 -3.00 -4.53
C THR A 38 -6.23 -2.86 -3.02
N TRP A 39 -6.57 -1.72 -2.42
CA TRP A 39 -6.39 -1.49 -0.98
C TRP A 39 -7.49 -2.13 -0.15
N GLY A 40 -7.11 -3.04 0.74
CA GLY A 40 -8.06 -3.72 1.61
C GLY A 40 -7.40 -4.64 2.63
N THR A 41 -8.22 -5.38 3.35
CA THR A 41 -7.78 -6.54 4.13
C THR A 41 -7.87 -7.76 3.21
N HIS A 42 -6.76 -8.46 3.02
CA HIS A 42 -6.66 -9.55 2.06
C HIS A 42 -6.51 -10.88 2.79
N GLY A 43 -7.63 -11.45 3.26
CA GLY A 43 -7.63 -12.74 3.93
C GLY A 43 -6.99 -13.83 3.05
N MET A 44 -6.23 -14.72 3.67
CA MET A 44 -5.52 -15.79 2.94
C MET A 44 -5.69 -17.13 3.63
N ALA A 45 -5.85 -18.20 2.86
CA ALA A 45 -5.68 -19.56 3.36
C ALA A 45 -4.19 -19.88 3.45
N MET A 46 -3.78 -20.49 4.55
CA MET A 46 -2.41 -20.96 4.77
C MET A 46 -2.35 -22.48 4.66
N PHE A 47 -1.36 -22.98 3.93
CA PHE A 47 -1.04 -24.41 3.83
C PHE A 47 0.48 -24.59 3.68
N GLY A 48 0.95 -25.83 3.78
CA GLY A 48 2.37 -26.16 3.73
C GLY A 48 2.75 -27.21 4.77
N GLY A 49 4.01 -27.17 5.19
CA GLY A 49 4.57 -28.12 6.15
C GLY A 49 6.08 -27.93 6.30
N LYS A 50 6.82 -29.03 6.49
CA LYS A 50 8.28 -28.98 6.74
C LYS A 50 9.07 -28.24 5.65
N ASN A 51 8.57 -28.25 4.41
CA ASN A 51 9.26 -27.67 3.26
C ASN A 51 8.97 -26.18 3.04
N GLY A 52 8.09 -25.57 3.84
CA GLY A 52 7.71 -24.17 3.67
C GLY A 52 6.23 -23.92 3.95
N LEU A 53 5.89 -22.65 4.10
CA LEU A 53 4.51 -22.17 4.20
C LEU A 53 4.11 -21.47 2.90
N THR A 54 2.84 -21.56 2.55
CA THR A 54 2.25 -20.92 1.38
C THR A 54 0.94 -20.26 1.77
N ALA A 55 0.73 -19.06 1.27
CA ALA A 55 -0.50 -18.32 1.40
C ALA A 55 -1.21 -18.26 0.04
N SER A 56 -2.51 -18.54 0.03
CA SER A 56 -3.40 -18.26 -1.10
C SER A 56 -4.38 -17.19 -0.68
N HIS A 57 -4.39 -16.05 -1.37
CA HIS A 57 -5.44 -15.05 -1.22
C HIS A 57 -6.82 -15.68 -1.45
N LEU A 58 -7.84 -15.17 -0.75
CA LEU A 58 -9.24 -15.58 -0.88
C LEU A 58 -9.95 -14.62 -1.86
N PRO A 59 -9.98 -14.91 -3.17
CA PRO A 59 -10.51 -13.98 -4.15
C PRO A 59 -12.04 -13.84 -4.11
N MET A 60 -12.51 -12.70 -4.59
CA MET A 60 -13.91 -12.45 -4.97
C MET A 60 -13.95 -11.83 -6.37
N ALA A 61 -15.05 -11.97 -7.11
CA ALA A 61 -15.19 -11.43 -8.46
C ALA A 61 -15.42 -9.89 -8.50
N HIS A 62 -14.82 -9.14 -7.57
CA HIS A 62 -14.84 -7.69 -7.54
C HIS A 62 -13.65 -7.11 -6.76
N PRO A 63 -13.24 -5.86 -7.02
CA PRO A 63 -12.24 -5.18 -6.21
C PRO A 63 -12.61 -5.11 -4.72
N PRO A 64 -11.63 -5.06 -3.80
CA PRO A 64 -10.19 -5.17 -4.06
C PRO A 64 -9.70 -6.63 -4.17
N HIS A 65 -10.60 -7.62 -4.30
CA HIS A 65 -10.31 -9.05 -4.15
C HIS A 65 -10.28 -9.84 -5.47
N ASP A 66 -10.33 -9.15 -6.61
CA ASP A 66 -10.41 -9.73 -7.96
C ASP A 66 -9.05 -10.16 -8.52
N TYR A 67 -8.25 -10.80 -7.65
CA TYR A 67 -6.96 -11.39 -8.00
C TYR A 67 -6.78 -12.74 -7.32
N GLN A 68 -6.28 -13.71 -8.08
CA GLN A 68 -5.68 -14.91 -7.53
C GLN A 68 -4.20 -14.65 -7.25
N VAL A 69 -3.81 -14.68 -5.97
CA VAL A 69 -2.43 -14.51 -5.53
C VAL A 69 -2.02 -15.71 -4.68
N ILE A 70 -0.87 -16.31 -5.00
CA ILE A 70 -0.27 -17.41 -4.24
C ILE A 70 1.21 -17.09 -4.04
N PHE A 71 1.71 -17.21 -2.82
CA PHE A 71 3.12 -16.99 -2.52
C PHE A 71 3.62 -17.86 -1.38
N THR A 72 4.90 -18.22 -1.43
CA THR A 72 5.60 -18.84 -0.31
C THR A 72 6.06 -17.77 0.66
N PHE A 73 6.10 -18.11 1.95
CA PHE A 73 6.50 -17.19 3.00
C PHE A 73 7.11 -17.91 4.20
N HIS A 74 7.70 -17.13 5.08
CA HIS A 74 8.02 -17.53 6.45
C HIS A 74 7.55 -16.48 7.45
N VAL A 75 7.37 -16.88 8.69
CA VAL A 75 7.18 -15.95 9.80
C VAL A 75 8.56 -15.50 10.30
N ALA A 76 8.75 -14.19 10.49
CA ALA A 76 10.05 -13.64 10.92
C ALA A 76 10.52 -14.20 12.27
N ASP A 77 9.59 -14.52 13.17
CA ASP A 77 9.87 -15.29 14.38
C ASP A 77 10.03 -16.78 14.01
N ALA A 78 11.27 -17.26 14.09
CA ALA A 78 11.63 -18.63 13.72
C ALA A 78 10.97 -19.71 14.60
N HIS A 79 10.60 -19.40 15.85
CA HIS A 79 9.91 -20.35 16.72
C HIS A 79 8.45 -20.50 16.29
N ILE A 80 7.78 -19.39 15.96
CA ILE A 80 6.41 -19.41 15.42
C ILE A 80 6.40 -20.10 14.06
N ASP A 81 7.34 -19.76 13.18
CA ASP A 81 7.46 -20.37 11.84
C ASP A 81 7.59 -21.90 11.94
N ALA A 82 8.52 -22.38 12.77
CA ALA A 82 8.72 -23.81 13.00
C ALA A 82 7.47 -24.50 13.56
N ALA A 83 6.79 -23.86 14.52
CA ALA A 83 5.56 -24.40 15.11
C ALA A 83 4.43 -24.53 14.08
N LEU A 84 4.23 -23.51 13.23
CA LEU A 84 3.23 -23.53 12.16
C LEU A 84 3.52 -24.63 11.13
N ARG A 85 4.78 -24.75 10.68
CA ARG A 85 5.19 -25.83 9.75
C ARG A 85 4.94 -27.20 10.34
N GLN A 86 5.30 -27.42 11.61
CA GLN A 86 5.07 -28.70 12.28
C GLN A 86 3.57 -28.99 12.40
N ARG A 87 2.75 -27.99 12.73
CA ARG A 87 1.31 -28.15 12.89
C ARG A 87 0.61 -28.53 11.59
N LEU A 88 0.94 -27.84 10.51
CA LEU A 88 0.38 -28.08 9.18
C LEU A 88 0.85 -29.42 8.57
N GLU A 89 2.08 -29.85 8.86
CA GLU A 89 2.58 -31.17 8.47
C GLU A 89 1.79 -32.30 9.17
N ALA A 90 1.51 -32.14 10.47
CA ALA A 90 0.89 -33.19 11.28
C ALA A 90 -0.63 -33.30 11.04
N HIS A 91 -1.32 -32.17 10.87
CA HIS A 91 -2.78 -32.12 10.79
C HIS A 91 -3.24 -31.16 9.70
N PRO A 92 -3.74 -31.67 8.55
CA PRO A 92 -4.35 -30.82 7.56
C PRO A 92 -5.66 -30.25 8.13
N THR A 93 -5.62 -29.01 8.59
CA THR A 93 -6.75 -28.25 9.11
C THR A 93 -6.68 -26.85 8.48
N LEU A 94 -7.82 -26.18 8.32
CA LEU A 94 -7.82 -24.82 7.80
C LEU A 94 -7.11 -23.89 8.79
N TRP A 95 -6.12 -23.17 8.28
CA TRP A 95 -5.55 -22.00 8.92
C TRP A 95 -5.68 -20.81 7.97
N THR A 96 -5.91 -19.64 8.53
CA THR A 96 -6.01 -18.40 7.76
C THR A 96 -5.09 -17.31 8.31
N ILE A 97 -4.68 -16.43 7.41
CA ILE A 97 -3.92 -15.22 7.70
C ILE A 97 -4.88 -14.05 7.60
N ALA A 98 -4.98 -13.27 8.67
CA ALA A 98 -5.74 -12.03 8.73
C ALA A 98 -4.75 -10.85 8.77
N PRO A 99 -4.36 -10.30 7.61
CA PRO A 99 -3.33 -9.27 7.56
C PRO A 99 -3.86 -7.90 7.96
N GLU A 100 -2.93 -7.01 8.30
CA GLU A 100 -3.19 -5.58 8.23
C GLU A 100 -3.62 -5.16 6.80
N LYS A 101 -4.17 -3.94 6.66
CA LYS A 101 -4.57 -3.45 5.34
C LYS A 101 -3.36 -3.12 4.48
N PHE A 102 -3.37 -3.55 3.23
CA PHE A 102 -2.36 -3.18 2.22
C PHE A 102 -2.98 -3.13 0.82
N ALA A 103 -2.21 -2.67 -0.16
CA ALA A 103 -2.61 -2.71 -1.57
C ALA A 103 -2.12 -4.01 -2.23
N LEU A 104 -3.03 -4.87 -2.68
CA LEU A 104 -2.72 -6.22 -3.19
C LEU A 104 -1.79 -6.24 -4.41
N ASP A 105 -1.81 -5.20 -5.23
CA ASP A 105 -0.88 -4.99 -6.36
C ASP A 105 0.58 -4.79 -5.95
N ARG A 106 0.85 -4.58 -4.66
CA ARG A 106 2.22 -4.62 -4.15
C ARG A 106 2.81 -6.04 -4.11
N LEU A 107 1.98 -7.08 -4.26
CA LEU A 107 2.42 -8.47 -4.44
C LEU A 107 2.62 -8.85 -5.92
N ASP A 108 2.38 -7.95 -6.88
CA ASP A 108 2.75 -8.16 -8.27
C ASP A 108 4.30 -8.21 -8.38
N PRO A 109 4.91 -9.25 -8.98
CA PRO A 109 6.36 -9.28 -9.23
C PRO A 109 6.90 -8.07 -10.01
N ALA A 110 6.06 -7.41 -10.81
CA ALA A 110 6.40 -6.21 -11.56
C ALA A 110 6.10 -4.89 -10.81
N SER A 111 5.64 -4.97 -9.55
CA SER A 111 5.28 -3.79 -8.76
C SER A 111 6.47 -2.86 -8.55
N LYS A 112 6.24 -1.55 -8.71
CA LYS A 112 7.24 -0.51 -8.43
C LYS A 112 7.44 -0.24 -6.95
N ASN A 113 6.53 -0.72 -6.10
CA ASN A 113 6.60 -0.57 -4.64
C ASN A 113 6.23 -1.91 -3.97
N PRO A 114 7.09 -2.93 -4.12
CA PRO A 114 6.78 -4.28 -3.66
C PRO A 114 6.50 -4.35 -2.15
N LEU A 115 5.64 -5.29 -1.76
CA LEU A 115 5.40 -5.64 -0.35
C LEU A 115 6.19 -6.90 -0.02
N HIS A 116 7.31 -6.73 0.69
CA HIS A 116 8.17 -7.84 1.11
C HIS A 116 7.75 -8.45 2.45
N GLN A 117 7.03 -7.71 3.28
CA GLN A 117 6.55 -8.16 4.57
C GLN A 117 5.33 -7.36 5.02
N PHE A 118 4.52 -7.96 5.88
CA PHE A 118 3.36 -7.32 6.50
C PHE A 118 3.05 -7.98 7.85
N LYS A 119 2.32 -7.27 8.70
CA LYS A 119 1.79 -7.83 9.94
C LYS A 119 0.48 -8.57 9.72
N ALA A 120 0.28 -9.66 10.45
CA ALA A 120 -0.97 -10.40 10.41
C ALA A 120 -1.26 -11.13 11.73
N ASP A 121 -2.53 -11.40 11.95
CA ASP A 121 -2.96 -12.44 12.89
C ASP A 121 -3.01 -13.78 12.15
N VAL A 122 -2.62 -14.85 12.84
CA VAL A 122 -2.69 -16.23 12.34
C VAL A 122 -3.77 -16.97 13.10
N VAL A 123 -4.76 -17.45 12.35
CA VAL A 123 -6.02 -17.97 12.86
C VAL A 123 -6.14 -19.45 12.53
N LEU A 124 -6.42 -20.28 13.55
CA LEU A 124 -6.88 -21.64 13.37
C LEU A 124 -8.37 -21.60 12.97
N GLY A 125 -8.69 -22.02 11.75
CA GLY A 125 -10.00 -21.87 11.14
C GLY A 125 -10.10 -20.62 10.25
N HIS A 126 -11.33 -20.14 10.05
CA HIS A 126 -11.64 -19.02 9.14
C HIS A 126 -11.63 -17.68 9.89
N PHE A 127 -10.87 -16.69 9.42
CA PHE A 127 -10.68 -15.42 10.12
C PHE A 127 -11.93 -14.55 10.27
N GLU A 128 -12.88 -14.57 9.32
CA GLU A 128 -14.16 -13.82 9.43
C GLU A 128 -15.29 -14.62 10.09
N GLN A 129 -15.03 -15.86 10.49
CA GLN A 129 -16.00 -16.70 11.20
C GLN A 129 -15.43 -17.02 12.59
N ASP A 130 -15.92 -18.08 13.25
CA ASP A 130 -15.52 -18.49 14.61
C ASP A 130 -14.10 -19.10 14.68
N GLY A 131 -13.16 -18.66 13.83
CA GLY A 131 -11.76 -19.04 13.90
C GLY A 131 -11.09 -18.51 15.17
N LYS A 132 -10.14 -19.28 15.70
CA LYS A 132 -9.37 -18.90 16.91
C LYS A 132 -8.03 -18.29 16.50
N THR A 133 -7.79 -17.04 16.86
CA THR A 133 -6.45 -16.45 16.71
C THR A 133 -5.48 -17.15 17.66
N GLU A 134 -4.42 -17.73 17.11
CA GLU A 134 -3.36 -18.41 17.88
C GLU A 134 -2.11 -17.52 18.00
N TYR A 135 -1.86 -16.67 17.00
CA TYR A 135 -0.76 -15.70 17.03
C TYR A 135 -1.25 -14.33 16.55
N HIS A 136 -0.85 -13.27 17.26
CA HIS A 136 -1.22 -11.90 16.96
C HIS A 136 -0.04 -11.10 16.39
N GLU A 137 -0.32 -10.23 15.43
CA GLU A 137 0.63 -9.29 14.82
C GLU A 137 1.98 -9.91 14.41
N VAL A 138 2.00 -11.17 13.96
CA VAL A 138 3.22 -11.79 13.45
C VAL A 138 3.66 -11.10 12.17
N THR A 139 4.97 -10.98 11.98
CA THR A 139 5.51 -10.46 10.73
C THR A 139 5.65 -11.60 9.74
N ILE A 140 4.86 -11.56 8.67
CA ILE A 140 4.98 -12.45 7.53
C ILE A 140 5.96 -11.85 6.53
N VAL A 141 6.93 -12.64 6.09
CA VAL A 141 7.93 -12.28 5.09
C VAL A 141 7.66 -13.06 3.81
N VAL A 142 7.41 -12.35 2.72
CA VAL A 142 7.12 -12.93 1.41
C VAL A 142 8.42 -13.40 0.78
N ASP A 143 8.55 -14.72 0.58
CA ASP A 143 9.75 -15.31 -0.02
C ASP A 143 9.69 -15.26 -1.55
N LYS A 144 8.55 -15.69 -2.12
CA LYS A 144 8.37 -15.79 -3.56
C LYS A 144 6.90 -15.79 -3.95
N ILE A 145 6.56 -14.97 -4.93
CA ILE A 145 5.26 -15.00 -5.59
C ILE A 145 5.24 -16.17 -6.58
N GLU A 146 4.33 -17.12 -6.37
CA GLU A 146 4.14 -18.27 -7.24
C GLU A 146 3.08 -18.00 -8.32
N LEU A 147 2.06 -17.19 -7.99
CA LEU A 147 1.02 -16.77 -8.91
C LEU A 147 0.54 -15.36 -8.55
N TYR A 148 0.37 -14.53 -9.58
CA TYR A 148 -0.34 -13.25 -9.51
C TYR A 148 -1.17 -13.10 -10.79
N LEU A 149 -2.49 -13.16 -10.67
CA LEU A 149 -3.41 -13.17 -11.80
C LEU A 149 -4.67 -12.34 -11.48
N LYS A 150 -5.04 -11.44 -12.38
CA LYS A 150 -6.34 -10.75 -12.35
C LYS A 150 -7.46 -11.73 -12.76
N LEU A 151 -8.55 -11.77 -12.00
CA LEU A 151 -9.74 -12.59 -12.29
C LEU A 151 -10.74 -11.90 -13.21
#